data_AF-A0A0Q6LU72-F1
#
_entry.id   AF-A0A0Q6LU72-F1
#
_cell.length_a   1.000
_cell.length_b   1.000
_cell.length_c   1.000
_cell.angle_alpha   90.00
_cell.angle_beta   90.00
_cell.angle_gamma   90.00
#
_symmetry.space_group_name_H-M   'P 1'
#
loop_
_entity.id
_entity.type
_entity.pdbx_description
1 polymer ?
#
loop_
_entity_poly.entity_id
_entity_poly.type
_entity_poly.pdbx_seq_one_letter_code
_entity_poly.pdbx_strand_id
1 'polypeptide(L)'
;MLPNQKVLLFMEVASRSCFDDLDELVQKLSAHGVEEEDAECLIAFVPMAFAKILLSPLGVKFQDTFLIRDLDGGKASRGVLANEAIYTAALELASVMASGDANSRTRFEQMAAISADTRLRGNWQPTTATRMALF
;
A
#
# COMPACT_ATOMS: atom_id res chain seq x y z
N MET A 1 4.85 -16.31 -0.33
CA MET A 1 5.19 -15.45 -1.49
C MET A 1 6.19 -14.38 -1.05
N LEU A 2 7.19 -14.03 -1.88
CA LEU A 2 8.18 -12.99 -1.52
C LEU A 2 7.55 -11.57 -1.56
N PRO A 3 8.08 -10.58 -0.80
CA PRO A 3 7.51 -9.23 -0.74
C PRO A 3 7.39 -8.54 -2.11
N ASN A 4 8.43 -8.62 -2.94
CA ASN A 4 8.42 -8.08 -4.30
C ASN A 4 7.33 -8.70 -5.20
N GLN A 5 7.12 -10.01 -5.08
CA GLN A 5 6.06 -10.72 -5.82
C GLN A 5 4.67 -10.27 -5.37
N LYS A 6 4.47 -10.07 -4.06
CA LYS A 6 3.22 -9.54 -3.51
C LYS A 6 2.90 -8.13 -4.01
N VAL A 7 3.91 -7.25 -4.06
CA VAL A 7 3.76 -5.88 -4.59
C VAL A 7 3.38 -5.90 -6.08
N LEU A 8 4.07 -6.72 -6.89
CA LEU A 8 3.75 -6.84 -8.32
C LEU A 8 2.34 -7.37 -8.56
N LEU A 9 1.94 -8.40 -7.80
CA LEU A 9 0.59 -8.94 -7.85
C LEU A 9 -0.46 -7.88 -7.47
N PHE A 10 -0.20 -7.12 -6.39
CA PHE A 10 -1.05 -6.01 -6.00
C PHE A 10 -1.21 -5.00 -7.13
N MET A 11 -0.12 -4.61 -7.79
CA MET A 11 -0.19 -3.69 -8.92
C MET A 11 -0.99 -4.25 -10.11
N GLU A 12 -0.85 -5.53 -10.41
CA GLU A 12 -1.62 -6.19 -11.47
C GLU A 12 -3.12 -6.21 -11.13
N VAL A 13 -3.48 -6.58 -9.91
CA VAL A 13 -4.87 -6.64 -9.44
C VAL A 13 -5.48 -5.23 -9.36
N ALA A 14 -4.74 -4.27 -8.77
CA ALA A 14 -5.13 -2.88 -8.61
C ALA A 14 -5.35 -2.15 -9.95
N SER A 15 -4.54 -2.45 -10.96
CA SER A 15 -4.63 -1.80 -12.29
C SER A 15 -5.75 -2.34 -13.18
N ARG A 16 -6.29 -3.52 -12.88
CA ARG A 16 -7.31 -4.20 -13.72
C ARG A 16 -8.73 -4.02 -13.22
N SER A 17 -8.93 -3.45 -12.05
CA SER A 17 -10.24 -3.38 -11.40
C SER A 17 -10.43 -2.00 -10.79
N CYS A 18 -11.55 -1.36 -11.11
CA CYS A 18 -12.10 -0.35 -10.22
C CYS A 18 -12.67 -1.10 -9.03
N PHE A 19 -12.05 -0.97 -7.87
CA PHE A 19 -12.57 -1.55 -6.64
C PHE A 19 -13.56 -0.56 -6.06
N ASP A 20 -14.82 -0.98 -5.94
CA ASP A 20 -15.83 -0.22 -5.22
C ASP A 20 -15.65 -0.38 -3.70
N ASP A 21 -15.01 -1.47 -3.27
CA ASP A 21 -14.72 -1.80 -1.86
C ASP A 21 -13.34 -2.47 -1.69
N LEU A 22 -12.68 -2.16 -0.58
CA LEU A 22 -11.38 -2.69 -0.16
C LEU A 22 -11.46 -4.19 0.15
N ASP A 23 -12.60 -4.68 0.62
CA ASP A 23 -12.81 -6.09 0.92
C ASP A 23 -12.74 -6.97 -0.33
N GLU A 24 -13.20 -6.46 -1.48
CA GLU A 24 -13.08 -7.16 -2.76
C GLU A 24 -11.62 -7.27 -3.21
N LEU A 25 -10.82 -6.23 -2.95
CA LEU A 25 -9.38 -6.23 -3.23
C LEU A 25 -8.65 -7.24 -2.35
N VAL A 26 -8.95 -7.29 -1.06
CA VAL A 26 -8.41 -8.30 -0.13
C VAL A 26 -8.78 -9.71 -0.60
N GLN A 27 -10.05 -9.96 -0.93
CA GLN A 27 -10.49 -11.28 -1.41
C GLN A 27 -9.77 -11.72 -2.68
N LYS A 28 -9.57 -10.81 -3.65
CA LYS A 28 -8.82 -11.13 -4.87
C LYS A 28 -7.35 -11.44 -4.57
N LEU A 29 -6.71 -10.71 -3.67
CA LEU A 29 -5.33 -10.98 -3.24
C LEU A 29 -5.24 -12.35 -2.53
N SER A 30 -6.19 -12.66 -1.65
CA SER A 30 -6.27 -13.94 -0.96
C SER A 30 -6.48 -15.13 -1.91
N ALA A 31 -7.28 -14.96 -2.97
CA ALA A 31 -7.44 -15.98 -4.00
C ALA A 31 -6.12 -16.31 -4.74
N HIS A 32 -5.15 -15.41 -4.70
CA HIS A 32 -3.80 -15.59 -5.24
C HIS A 32 -2.75 -16.02 -4.19
N GLY A 33 -3.18 -16.36 -2.98
CA GLY A 33 -2.31 -16.88 -1.91
C GLY A 33 -1.55 -15.79 -1.13
N VAL A 34 -2.09 -14.58 -1.08
CA VAL A 34 -1.65 -13.52 -0.17
C VAL A 34 -2.44 -13.64 1.13
N GLU A 35 -1.76 -13.68 2.28
CA GLU A 35 -2.44 -13.69 3.58
C GLU A 35 -3.17 -12.35 3.81
N GLU A 36 -4.25 -12.37 4.58
CA GLU A 36 -5.09 -11.19 4.83
C GLU A 36 -4.29 -10.03 5.45
N GLU A 37 -3.41 -10.32 6.42
CA GLU A 37 -2.52 -9.32 7.03
C GLU A 37 -1.58 -8.68 5.99
N ASP A 38 -1.05 -9.49 5.07
CA ASP A 38 -0.21 -9.00 3.97
C ASP A 38 -1.02 -8.17 2.97
N ALA A 39 -2.27 -8.54 2.70
CA ALA A 39 -3.17 -7.81 1.82
C ALA A 39 -3.49 -6.42 2.36
N GLU A 40 -3.81 -6.31 3.65
CA GLU A 40 -3.99 -5.02 4.34
C GLU A 40 -2.72 -4.15 4.26
N CYS A 41 -1.54 -4.76 4.47
CA CYS A 41 -0.26 -4.07 4.34
C CYS A 41 -0.02 -3.58 2.91
N LEU A 42 -0.33 -4.37 1.88
CA LEU A 42 -0.17 -3.98 0.48
C LEU A 42 -1.04 -2.77 0.14
N ILE A 43 -2.31 -2.81 0.55
CA ILE A 43 -3.28 -1.74 0.37
C ILE A 43 -2.80 -0.43 1.00
N ALA A 44 -2.24 -0.48 2.21
CA ALA A 44 -1.80 0.71 2.92
C ALA A 44 -0.43 1.22 2.44
N PHE A 45 0.55 0.32 2.26
CA PHE A 45 1.95 0.68 2.08
C PHE A 45 2.35 0.88 0.62
N VAL A 46 1.78 0.12 -0.33
CA VAL A 46 2.17 0.24 -1.74
C VAL A 46 1.79 1.62 -2.29
N PRO A 47 0.54 2.09 -2.19
CA PRO A 47 0.19 3.43 -2.67
C PRO A 47 0.97 4.53 -1.95
N MET A 48 1.22 4.38 -0.63
CA MET A 48 2.00 5.35 0.15
C MET A 48 3.46 5.44 -0.31
N ALA A 49 4.12 4.31 -0.60
CA ALA A 49 5.50 4.30 -1.08
C ALA A 49 5.62 5.01 -2.43
N PHE A 50 4.65 4.80 -3.32
CA PHE A 50 4.57 5.47 -4.62
C PHE A 50 4.31 6.97 -4.45
N ALA A 51 3.36 7.35 -3.59
CA ALA A 51 3.08 8.74 -3.26
C ALA A 51 4.30 9.45 -2.65
N LYS A 52 5.09 8.76 -1.82
CA LYS A 52 6.33 9.30 -1.25
C LYS A 52 7.32 9.68 -2.34
N ILE A 53 7.57 8.80 -3.31
CA ILE A 53 8.46 9.11 -4.45
C ILE A 53 7.91 10.28 -5.29
N LEU A 54 6.60 10.30 -5.55
CA LEU A 54 5.97 11.33 -6.37
C LEU A 54 6.02 12.72 -5.71
N LEU A 55 5.82 12.78 -4.39
CA LEU A 55 5.68 14.04 -3.64
C LEU A 55 6.98 14.53 -3.00
N SER A 56 8.01 13.68 -2.89
CA SER A 56 9.32 14.08 -2.34
C SER A 56 9.96 15.26 -3.08
N PRO A 57 9.93 15.35 -4.43
CA PRO A 57 10.45 16.52 -5.15
C PRO A 57 9.71 17.83 -4.84
N LEU A 58 8.47 17.75 -4.35
CA LEU A 58 7.67 18.91 -3.95
C LEU A 58 7.96 19.37 -2.51
N GLY A 59 8.90 18.72 -1.82
CA GLY A 59 9.28 19.05 -0.44
C GLY A 59 8.32 18.49 0.62
N VAL A 60 7.39 17.61 0.24
CA VAL A 60 6.49 16.94 1.19
C VAL A 60 7.28 15.93 2.02
N LYS A 61 7.18 16.04 3.35
CA LYS A 61 7.78 15.09 4.29
C LYS A 61 6.73 14.06 4.71
N PHE A 62 7.13 12.79 4.68
CA PHE A 62 6.32 11.67 5.17
C PHE A 62 6.90 11.18 6.48
N GLN A 63 6.05 10.73 7.40
CA GLN A 63 6.55 10.03 8.59
C GLN A 63 7.18 8.69 8.21
N ASP A 64 8.20 8.29 8.97
CA ASP A 64 8.90 7.01 8.79
C ASP A 64 8.32 5.91 9.70
N THR A 65 7.14 6.16 10.30
CA THR A 65 6.49 5.24 11.23
C THR A 65 5.04 4.99 10.86
N PHE A 66 4.55 3.79 11.18
CA PHE A 66 3.14 3.41 11.09
C PHE A 66 2.62 3.00 12.47
N LEU A 67 1.32 3.10 12.68
CA LEU A 67 0.62 2.63 13.87
C LEU A 67 -0.05 1.29 13.58
N ILE A 68 0.17 0.29 14.43
CA ILE A 68 -0.63 -0.92 14.45
C ILE A 68 -1.71 -0.72 15.50
N ARG A 69 -2.98 -0.74 15.13
CA ARG A 69 -4.10 -0.72 16.07
C ARG A 69 -4.70 -2.11 16.19
N ASP A 70 -4.59 -2.67 17.37
CA ASP A 70 -5.32 -3.87 17.75
C ASP A 70 -6.77 -3.48 18.07
N LEU A 71 -7.72 -4.08 17.35
CA LEU A 71 -9.15 -3.80 17.46
C LEU A 71 -9.76 -4.44 18.71
N ASP A 72 -9.19 -5.54 19.20
CA ASP A 72 -9.70 -6.27 20.38
C ASP A 72 -9.12 -5.73 21.69
N GLY A 73 -7.85 -5.29 21.66
CA GLY A 73 -7.12 -4.92 22.88
C GLY A 73 -7.01 -3.42 23.17
N GLY A 74 -7.40 -2.55 22.23
CA GLY A 74 -7.22 -1.08 22.35
C GLY A 74 -5.75 -0.63 22.40
N LYS A 75 -4.80 -1.54 22.17
CA LYS A 75 -3.37 -1.25 22.15
C LYS A 75 -2.97 -0.77 20.77
N ALA A 76 -2.37 0.41 20.73
CA ALA A 76 -1.67 0.91 19.56
C ALA A 76 -0.17 0.67 19.74
N SER A 77 0.48 0.00 18.80
CA SER A 77 1.94 -0.08 18.72
C SER A 77 2.43 0.74 17.53
N ARG A 78 3.68 1.22 17.59
CA ARG A 78 4.32 1.91 16.46
C ARG A 78 5.34 0.98 15.82
N GLY A 79 5.28 0.86 14.50
CA GLY A 79 6.30 0.25 13.67
C GLY A 79 7.08 1.29 12.88
N VAL A 80 8.26 0.91 12.38
CA VAL A 80 9.11 1.72 11.51
C VAL A 80 8.94 1.23 10.08
N LEU A 81 8.58 2.11 9.15
CA LEU A 81 8.31 1.75 7.74
C LEU A 81 9.53 1.11 7.06
N ALA A 82 10.74 1.55 7.41
CA ALA A 82 11.98 0.96 6.89
C ALA A 82 12.21 -0.50 7.31
N ASN A 83 11.53 -0.97 8.37
CA ASN A 83 11.59 -2.37 8.80
C ASN A 83 10.48 -3.22 8.17
N GLU A 84 9.55 -2.61 7.42
CA GLU A 84 8.49 -3.32 6.72
C GLU A 84 8.97 -3.79 5.35
N ALA A 85 8.98 -5.11 5.17
CA ALA A 85 9.47 -5.73 3.95
C ALA A 85 8.61 -5.37 2.73
N ILE A 86 7.29 -5.26 2.90
CA ILE A 86 6.36 -4.87 1.82
C ILE A 86 6.59 -3.40 1.44
N TYR A 87 6.70 -2.51 2.42
CA TYR A 87 6.93 -1.09 2.19
C TYR A 87 8.27 -0.86 1.46
N THR A 88 9.34 -1.52 1.93
CA THR A 88 10.67 -1.39 1.34
C THR A 88 10.68 -1.88 -0.10
N ALA A 89 10.09 -3.04 -0.37
CA ALA A 89 9.96 -3.57 -1.73
C ALA A 89 9.12 -2.65 -2.65
N ALA A 90 8.05 -2.05 -2.12
CA ALA A 90 7.23 -1.10 -2.86
C ALA A 90 7.99 0.20 -3.17
N LEU A 91 8.78 0.70 -2.23
CA LEU A 91 9.58 1.92 -2.40
C LEU A 91 10.68 1.74 -3.45
N GLU A 92 11.37 0.59 -3.42
CA GLU A 92 12.36 0.22 -4.44
C GLU A 92 11.72 0.17 -5.84
N LEU A 93 10.58 -0.52 -5.96
CA LEU A 93 9.86 -0.63 -7.23
C LEU A 93 9.38 0.75 -7.72
N ALA A 94 8.81 1.57 -6.84
CA ALA A 94 8.37 2.92 -7.14
C ALA A 94 9.50 3.79 -7.70
N SER A 95 10.69 3.72 -7.10
CA SER A 95 11.88 4.45 -7.55
C SER A 95 12.32 4.03 -8.96
N VAL A 96 12.29 2.72 -9.24
CA VAL A 96 12.61 2.18 -10.57
C VAL A 96 11.58 2.65 -11.59
N MET A 97 10.29 2.60 -11.27
CA MET A 97 9.21 2.96 -12.20
C MET A 97 9.14 4.46 -12.49
N ALA A 98 9.38 5.33 -11.49
CA ALA A 98 9.43 6.78 -11.69
C ALA A 98 10.54 7.19 -12.69
N SER A 99 11.64 6.44 -12.68
CA SER A 99 12.81 6.65 -13.55
C SER A 99 12.69 5.93 -14.90
N GLY A 100 11.66 5.11 -15.09
CA GLY A 100 11.46 4.26 -16.26
C GLY A 100 10.89 4.99 -17.49
N ASP A 101 10.43 4.20 -18.45
CA ASP A 101 9.79 4.69 -19.67
C ASP A 101 8.40 5.29 -19.42
N ALA A 102 7.77 5.84 -20.47
CA ALA A 102 6.46 6.49 -20.36
C ALA A 102 5.37 5.55 -19.82
N ASN A 103 5.40 4.26 -20.18
CA ASN A 103 4.44 3.27 -19.69
C ASN A 103 4.63 2.98 -18.20
N SER A 104 5.88 2.91 -17.75
CA SER A 104 6.25 2.71 -16.35
C SER A 104 5.82 3.90 -15.50
N ARG A 105 6.00 5.13 -16.01
CA ARG A 105 5.53 6.34 -15.33
C ARG A 105 4.01 6.42 -15.21
N THR A 106 3.27 6.09 -16.27
CA THR A 106 1.80 6.07 -16.20
C THR A 106 1.29 5.11 -15.12
N ARG A 107 1.86 3.90 -15.03
CA ARG A 107 1.49 2.94 -13.98
C ARG A 107 1.89 3.41 -12.59
N PHE A 108 3.03 4.09 -12.47
CA PHE A 108 3.48 4.71 -11.24
C PHE A 108 2.51 5.80 -10.76
N GLU A 109 2.08 6.70 -11.63
CA GLU A 109 1.12 7.77 -11.32
C GLU A 109 -0.25 7.20 -10.94
N GLN A 110 -0.74 6.18 -11.67
CA GLN A 110 -1.98 5.48 -11.34
C GLN A 110 -1.93 4.88 -9.93
N MET A 111 -0.82 4.23 -9.58
CA MET A 111 -0.67 3.60 -8.27
C MET A 111 -0.58 4.64 -7.14
N ALA A 112 0.10 5.77 -7.37
CA ALA A 112 0.12 6.87 -6.42
C ALA A 112 -1.29 7.48 -6.23
N ALA A 113 -2.11 7.56 -7.29
CA ALA A 113 -3.45 8.12 -7.24
C ALA A 113 -4.43 7.26 -6.41
N ILE A 114 -4.26 5.93 -6.39
CA ILE A 114 -5.09 5.02 -5.57
C ILE A 114 -5.01 5.39 -4.07
N SER A 115 -3.88 5.95 -3.61
CA SER A 115 -3.71 6.41 -2.22
C SER A 115 -4.62 7.57 -1.83
N ALA A 116 -5.08 8.37 -2.80
CA ALA A 116 -5.94 9.52 -2.54
C ALA A 116 -7.42 9.14 -2.50
N ASP A 117 -7.82 8.12 -3.27
CA ASP A 117 -9.23 7.72 -3.41
C ASP A 117 -9.68 6.75 -2.30
N THR A 118 -8.82 5.80 -1.93
CA THR A 118 -9.11 4.77 -0.90
C THR A 118 -9.42 5.33 0.49
N ARG A 119 -8.99 6.56 0.79
CA ARG A 119 -9.27 7.23 2.07
C ARG A 119 -10.57 8.02 2.13
N LEU A 120 -11.19 8.31 0.98
CA LEU A 120 -12.36 9.19 0.90
C LEU A 120 -13.68 8.43 0.70
N ARG A 121 -13.65 7.13 0.38
CA ARG A 121 -14.84 6.35 0.01
C ARG A 121 -15.20 5.16 0.90
N GLY A 122 -14.27 4.63 1.70
CA GLY A 122 -14.50 3.38 2.43
C GLY A 122 -14.93 3.57 3.88
N ASN A 123 -16.10 3.04 4.23
CA ASN A 123 -16.50 2.70 5.61
C ASN A 123 -15.74 1.44 6.11
N TRP A 124 -14.49 1.26 5.68
CA TRP A 124 -13.73 0.03 5.85
C TRP A 124 -13.38 -0.19 7.33
N GLN A 125 -13.93 -1.27 7.88
CA GLN A 125 -13.60 -1.76 9.21
C GLN A 125 -12.64 -2.94 9.04
N PRO A 126 -11.38 -2.81 9.46
CA PRO A 126 -10.45 -3.92 9.44
C PRO A 126 -10.99 -5.08 10.27
N THR A 127 -10.73 -6.31 9.82
CA THR A 127 -11.13 -7.56 10.50
C THR A 127 -10.08 -7.98 11.53
N THR A 128 -8.83 -7.49 11.42
CA THR A 128 -7.68 -7.81 12.28
C THR A 128 -6.85 -6.57 12.67
N ALA A 129 -5.82 -6.72 13.52
CA ALA A 129 -4.95 -5.65 13.98
C ALA A 129 -4.30 -4.85 12.83
N THR A 130 -4.79 -3.63 12.58
CA THR A 130 -4.51 -2.84 11.38
C THR A 130 -3.21 -2.07 11.49
N ARG A 131 -2.31 -2.26 10.53
CA ARG A 131 -1.12 -1.41 10.35
C ARG A 131 -1.48 -0.16 9.54
N MET A 132 -1.86 0.90 10.22
CA MET A 132 -2.14 2.22 9.65
C MET A 132 -0.87 3.06 9.49
N ALA A 133 -0.50 3.41 8.26
CA ALA A 133 0.53 4.42 8.04
C ALA A 133 0.07 5.82 8.51
N LEU A 134 0.89 6.47 9.34
CA LEU A 134 0.69 7.87 9.74
C LEU A 134 1.32 8.78 8.67
N PHE A 135 0.62 9.85 8.31
CA PHE A 135 1.08 10.83 7.32
C PHE A 135 1.88 11.93 8.01
#